data_AF-A0A3D2EZ02-F1
#
_entry.id   AF-A0A3D2EZ02-F1
#
_cell.length_a   1.000
_cell.length_b   1.000
_cell.length_c   1.000
_cell.angle_alpha   90.00
_cell.angle_beta   90.00
_cell.angle_gamma   90.00
#
_symmetry.space_group_name_H-M   'P 1'
#
loop_
_entity.id
_entity.type
_entity.pdbx_description
1 polymer ?
#
loop_
_entity_poly.entity_id
_entity_poly.type
_entity_poly.pdbx_seq_one_letter_code
_entity_poly.pdbx_strand_id
1 'polypeptide(L)'
;MSDQKATKRNTWKIGVSMLSNESNFGLGVWIIYMLWIGASLAQTSLIISIWLAFSSLGQTPAGIFADRYGYKTSLVFGGMILLTGATIFAFAQSFIWLLIGFS
;
A
#
# COMPACT_ATOMS: atom_id res chain seq x y z
N MET A 1 22.10 12.41 -26.10
CA MET A 1 21.82 11.04 -26.63
C MET A 1 22.25 9.90 -25.70
N SER A 2 23.14 10.13 -24.71
CA SER A 2 23.54 9.13 -23.70
C SER A 2 22.48 8.87 -22.61
N ASP A 3 21.64 9.85 -22.28
CA ASP A 3 20.62 9.73 -21.22
C ASP A 3 19.51 8.72 -21.54
N GLN A 4 19.01 8.68 -22.77
CA GLN A 4 17.89 7.80 -23.14
C GLN A 4 18.19 6.29 -23.00
N LYS A 5 19.46 5.89 -23.16
CA LYS A 5 19.87 4.49 -22.94
C LYS A 5 19.88 4.12 -21.46
N ALA A 6 20.23 5.07 -20.58
CA ALA A 6 20.19 4.85 -19.13
C ALA A 6 18.74 4.77 -18.62
N THR A 7 17.83 5.58 -19.18
CA THR A 7 16.39 5.55 -18.85
C THR A 7 15.78 4.18 -19.16
N LYS A 8 15.99 3.65 -20.38
CA LYS A 8 15.46 2.33 -20.81
C LYS A 8 15.91 1.15 -19.95
N ARG A 9 17.15 1.17 -19.44
CA ARG A 9 17.69 0.07 -18.61
C ARG A 9 17.07 0.03 -17.21
N ASN A 10 16.59 1.17 -16.72
CA ASN A 10 16.04 1.27 -15.36
C ASN A 10 14.51 1.13 -15.33
N THR A 11 13.83 1.28 -16.47
CA THR A 11 12.38 1.11 -16.61
C THR A 11 11.92 -0.28 -16.14
N TRP A 12 12.67 -1.34 -16.47
CA TRP A 12 12.37 -2.68 -16.00
C TRP A 12 12.40 -2.79 -14.47
N LYS A 13 13.40 -2.18 -13.80
CA LYS A 13 13.51 -2.24 -12.34
C LYS A 13 12.35 -1.52 -11.65
N ILE A 14 11.92 -0.39 -12.21
CA ILE A 14 10.76 0.35 -11.71
C ILE A 14 9.48 -0.46 -11.96
N GLY A 15 9.32 -1.03 -13.16
CA GLY A 15 8.18 -1.88 -13.50
C GLY A 15 8.06 -3.10 -12.59
N VAL A 16 9.17 -3.78 -12.29
CA VAL A 16 9.18 -4.89 -11.32
C VAL A 16 8.81 -4.40 -9.92
N SER A 17 9.35 -3.27 -9.47
CA SER A 17 9.02 -2.71 -8.15
C SER A 17 7.54 -2.31 -8.04
N MET A 18 6.96 -1.77 -9.11
CA MET A 18 5.54 -1.42 -9.16
C MET A 18 4.68 -2.68 -9.19
N LEU A 19 5.05 -3.67 -10.02
CA LEU A 19 4.35 -4.95 -10.08
C LEU A 19 4.37 -5.67 -8.73
N SER A 20 5.49 -5.70 -8.02
CA SER A 20 5.56 -6.31 -6.68
C SER A 20 4.65 -5.60 -5.67
N ASN A 21 4.42 -4.29 -5.83
CA ASN A 21 3.50 -3.53 -4.98
C ASN A 21 2.04 -3.83 -5.33
N GLU A 22 1.72 -3.87 -6.62
CA GLU A 22 0.37 -4.13 -7.17
C GLU A 22 -0.02 -5.60 -7.17
N SER A 23 0.93 -6.52 -6.98
CA SER A 23 0.70 -7.96 -6.82
C SER A 23 0.12 -8.26 -5.44
N ASN A 24 -0.94 -7.56 -5.08
CA ASN A 24 -1.62 -7.73 -3.83
C ASN A 24 -2.58 -8.92 -3.97
N PHE A 25 -2.05 -10.12 -3.77
CA PHE A 25 -2.82 -11.37 -3.68
C PHE A 25 -3.96 -11.28 -2.64
N GLY A 26 -3.91 -10.27 -1.76
CA GLY A 26 -4.92 -9.96 -0.77
C GLY A 26 -6.27 -9.52 -1.33
N LEU A 27 -6.37 -8.93 -2.53
CA LEU A 27 -7.59 -8.23 -2.99
C LEU A 27 -8.90 -9.04 -2.85
N GLY A 28 -8.85 -10.37 -2.99
CA GLY A 28 -10.00 -11.26 -2.75
C GLY A 28 -10.02 -11.95 -1.38
N VAL A 29 -8.89 -12.02 -0.69
CA VAL A 29 -8.73 -12.81 0.55
C VAL A 29 -8.98 -11.97 1.79
N TRP A 30 -8.63 -10.69 1.81
CA TRP A 30 -8.72 -9.87 3.03
C TRP A 30 -10.16 -9.65 3.49
N ILE A 31 -11.14 -9.56 2.56
CA ILE A 31 -12.57 -9.48 2.91
C ILE A 31 -13.02 -10.75 3.63
N ILE A 32 -12.65 -11.92 3.09
CA ILE A 32 -13.00 -13.22 3.68
C ILE A 32 -12.35 -13.37 5.05
N TYR A 33 -11.10 -12.94 5.19
CA TYR A 33 -10.37 -12.94 6.45
C TYR A 33 -11.03 -12.04 7.51
N MET A 34 -11.43 -10.83 7.15
CA MET A 34 -12.13 -9.91 8.07
C MET A 34 -13.46 -10.51 8.53
N LEU A 35 -14.24 -11.12 7.62
CA LEU A 35 -15.47 -11.83 7.97
C LEU A 35 -15.19 -13.04 8.88
N TRP A 36 -14.10 -13.78 8.64
CA TRP A 36 -13.70 -14.94 9.45
C TRP A 36 -13.28 -14.57 10.88
N ILE A 37 -12.61 -13.43 11.06
CA ILE A 37 -12.30 -12.87 12.39
C ILE A 37 -13.57 -12.40 13.14
N GLY A 38 -14.72 -12.36 12.47
CA GLY A 38 -15.99 -11.97 13.06
C GLY A 38 -16.32 -10.49 12.88
N ALA A 39 -15.63 -9.78 11.97
CA ALA A 39 -16.04 -8.43 11.60
C ALA A 39 -17.38 -8.49 10.85
N SER A 40 -18.29 -7.57 11.16
CA SER A 40 -19.54 -7.48 10.42
C SER A 40 -19.31 -6.99 8.98
N LEU A 41 -20.25 -7.28 8.08
CA LEU A 41 -20.18 -6.78 6.71
C LEU A 41 -20.14 -5.23 6.68
N ALA A 42 -20.87 -4.58 7.58
CA ALA A 42 -20.86 -3.12 7.71
C ALA A 42 -19.50 -2.58 8.19
N GLN A 43 -18.86 -3.26 9.16
CA GLN A 43 -17.53 -2.92 9.65
C GLN A 43 -16.46 -3.09 8.57
N THR A 44 -16.55 -4.16 7.78
CA THR A 44 -15.64 -4.40 6.65
C THR A 44 -15.77 -3.29 5.61
N SER A 45 -17.00 -2.92 5.21
CA SER A 45 -17.24 -1.82 4.28
C SER A 45 -16.75 -0.45 4.78
N LEU A 46 -16.82 -0.20 6.09
CA LEU A 46 -16.25 0.99 6.69
C LEU A 46 -14.73 1.02 6.57
N ILE A 47 -14.05 -0.09 6.86
CA ILE A 47 -12.59 -0.20 6.71
C ILE A 47 -12.18 0.11 5.26
N ILE A 48 -12.91 -0.42 4.27
CA ILE A 48 -12.65 -0.16 2.84
C ILE A 48 -12.77 1.33 2.52
N SER A 49 -13.84 1.96 3.01
CA SER A 49 -14.13 3.36 2.74
C SER A 49 -13.07 4.27 3.36
N ILE A 50 -12.62 3.95 4.57
CA ILE A 50 -11.53 4.65 5.25
C ILE A 50 -10.23 4.47 4.46
N TRP A 51 -9.86 3.24 4.11
CA TRP A 51 -8.66 2.97 3.31
C TRP A 51 -8.66 3.73 1.99
N LEU A 52 -9.79 3.76 1.27
CA LEU A 52 -9.90 4.49 0.01
C LEU A 52 -9.68 6.00 0.22
N ALA A 53 -10.27 6.56 1.28
CA ALA A 53 -10.09 7.97 1.63
C ALA A 53 -8.64 8.28 2.02
N PHE A 54 -8.02 7.48 2.90
CA PHE A 54 -6.64 7.68 3.32
C PHE A 54 -5.64 7.50 2.18
N SER A 55 -5.82 6.48 1.34
CA SER A 55 -4.98 6.28 0.15
C SER A 55 -5.08 7.46 -0.82
N SER A 56 -6.29 7.95 -1.06
CA SER A 56 -6.51 9.11 -1.94
C SER A 56 -5.87 10.38 -1.36
N LEU A 57 -6.04 10.62 -0.06
CA LEU A 57 -5.45 11.78 0.63
C LEU A 57 -3.93 11.69 0.75
N GLY A 58 -3.39 10.48 0.92
CA GLY A 58 -1.97 10.21 1.12
C GLY A 58 -1.14 10.31 -0.17
N GLN A 59 -1.76 10.15 -1.34
CA GLN A 59 -1.06 10.27 -2.63
C GLN A 59 -0.49 11.67 -2.87
N THR A 60 -1.24 12.72 -2.55
CA THR A 60 -0.81 14.12 -2.74
C THR A 60 0.44 14.48 -1.92
N PRO A 61 0.49 14.28 -0.58
CA PRO A 61 1.68 14.56 0.20
C PRO A 61 2.83 13.59 -0.11
N ALA A 62 2.55 12.33 -0.46
CA ALA A 62 3.59 11.39 -0.91
C ALA A 62 4.24 11.88 -2.22
N GLY A 63 3.47 12.45 -3.14
CA GLY A 63 4.00 13.09 -4.35
C GLY A 63 4.91 14.27 -4.03
N ILE A 64 4.46 15.18 -3.15
CA ILE A 64 5.28 16.32 -2.69
C ILE A 64 6.58 15.83 -2.01
N PHE A 65 6.49 14.77 -1.21
CA PHE A 65 7.66 14.17 -0.55
C PHE A 65 8.63 13.56 -1.57
N ALA A 66 8.14 12.87 -2.60
CA ALA A 66 8.94 12.32 -3.68
C ALA A 66 9.68 13.40 -4.47
N ASP A 67 9.01 14.52 -4.73
CA ASP A 67 9.59 15.66 -5.43
C ASP A 67 10.68 16.34 -4.59
N ARG A 68 10.51 16.41 -3.27
CA ARG A 68 11.46 17.07 -2.36
C ARG A 68 12.67 16.21 -1.97
N TYR A 69 12.48 14.92 -1.71
CA TYR A 69 13.53 14.03 -1.17
C TYR A 69 14.00 12.97 -2.18
N GLY A 70 13.45 13.02 -3.40
CA GLY A 70 13.79 12.12 -4.48
C GLY A 70 12.92 10.86 -4.52
N TYR A 71 12.63 10.41 -5.75
CA TYR A 71 11.75 9.28 -6.05
C TYR A 71 12.14 7.98 -5.34
N LYS A 72 13.44 7.64 -5.31
CA LYS A 72 13.92 6.39 -4.69
C LYS A 72 13.68 6.37 -3.18
N THR A 73 13.92 7.50 -2.51
CA THR A 73 13.71 7.66 -1.08
C THR A 73 12.23 7.47 -0.76
N SER A 74 11.35 8.17 -1.49
CA SER A 74 9.90 8.03 -1.32
C SER A 74 9.40 6.60 -1.55
N LEU A 75 9.97 5.90 -2.53
CA LEU A 75 9.57 4.52 -2.83
C LEU A 75 9.97 3.55 -1.70
N VAL A 76 11.15 3.71 -1.11
CA VAL A 76 11.59 2.90 0.04
C VAL A 76 10.76 3.20 1.28
N PHE A 77 10.48 4.49 1.58
CA PHE A 77 9.61 4.86 2.70
C PHE A 77 8.19 4.35 2.53
N GLY A 78 7.59 4.50 1.35
CA GLY A 78 6.26 3.95 1.06
C GLY A 78 6.23 2.43 1.20
N GLY A 79 7.27 1.74 0.73
CA GLY A 79 7.43 0.29 0.93
C GLY A 79 7.52 -0.13 2.40
N MET A 80 8.25 0.62 3.24
CA MET A 80 8.35 0.35 4.68
C MET A 80 7.01 0.56 5.40
N ILE A 81 6.25 1.59 5.02
CA ILE A 81 4.91 1.85 5.57
C ILE A 81 3.98 0.68 5.21
N LEU A 82 3.95 0.28 3.93
CA LEU A 82 3.14 -0.85 3.47
C LEU A 82 3.51 -2.16 4.17
N LEU A 83 4.80 -2.45 4.34
CA LEU A 83 5.26 -3.66 5.03
C LEU A 83 4.83 -3.65 6.51
N THR A 84 4.90 -2.48 7.16
CA THR A 84 4.47 -2.32 8.56
C THR A 84 2.97 -2.53 8.68
N GLY A 85 2.16 -1.89 7.83
CA GLY A 85 0.71 -2.09 7.78
C GLY A 85 0.33 -3.54 7.53
N ALA A 86 0.95 -4.19 6.54
CA ALA A 86 0.72 -5.61 6.24
C ALA A 86 1.07 -6.52 7.42
N THR A 87 2.14 -6.22 8.15
CA THR A 87 2.52 -6.97 9.36
C THR A 87 1.49 -6.78 10.46
N ILE A 88 1.04 -5.55 10.71
CA ILE A 88 -0.01 -5.26 11.70
C ILE A 88 -1.30 -6.00 11.33
N PHE A 89 -1.68 -5.96 10.05
CA PHE A 89 -2.87 -6.65 9.54
C PHE A 89 -2.80 -8.17 9.73
N ALA A 90 -1.63 -8.78 9.47
CA ALA A 90 -1.43 -10.22 9.60
C ALA A 90 -1.60 -10.73 11.05
N PHE A 91 -1.28 -9.90 12.05
CA PHE A 91 -1.43 -10.25 13.48
C PHE A 91 -2.67 -9.63 14.13
N ALA A 92 -3.50 -8.91 13.37
CA ALA A 92 -4.66 -8.24 13.90
C ALA A 92 -5.74 -9.24 14.33
N GLN A 93 -5.99 -9.33 15.64
CA GLN A 93 -7.06 -10.16 16.23
C GLN A 93 -8.29 -9.36 16.64
N SER A 94 -8.28 -8.04 16.45
CA SER A 94 -9.36 -7.14 16.85
C SER A 94 -9.62 -6.09 15.78
N PHE A 95 -10.86 -5.61 15.73
CA PHE A 95 -11.34 -4.64 14.74
C PHE A 95 -10.46 -3.39 14.64
N ILE A 96 -9.98 -2.87 15.77
CA ILE A 96 -9.12 -1.67 15.78
C ILE A 96 -7.77 -1.94 15.11
N TRP A 97 -7.20 -3.13 15.36
CA TRP A 97 -5.94 -3.54 14.73
C TRP A 97 -6.10 -3.81 13.24
N LEU A 98 -7.25 -4.34 12.82
CA LEU A 98 -7.59 -4.48 11.40
C LEU A 98 -7.69 -3.11 10.73
N LEU A 99 -8.32 -2.13 11.38
CA LEU A 99 -8.48 -0.78 10.85
C LEU A 99 -7.13 -0.05 10.72
N ILE A 100 -6.26 -0.16 11.73
CA ILE A 100 -4.92 0.46 11.71
C ILE A 100 -3.99 -0.22 10.71
N GLY A 101 -4.03 -1.55 10.61
CA GLY A 101 -3.15 -2.27 9.69
C GLY A 101 -3.54 -2.11 8.21
N PHE A 102 -4.83 -1.87 7.95
CA PHE A 102 -5.37 -1.77 6.59
C PHE A 102 -5.36 -0.33 6.04
N SER A 103 -5.33 0.70 6.90
CA SER A 103 -5.33 2.12 6.48
C SER A 103 -3.91 2.63 6.22
#